data_AF-A0A2V9PMS1-F1
#
_entry.id   AF-A0A2V9PMS1-F1
#
_cell.length_a   1.000
_cell.length_b   1.000
_cell.length_c   1.000
_cell.angle_alpha   90.00
_cell.angle_beta   90.00
_cell.angle_gamma   90.00
#
_symmetry.space_group_name_H-M   'P 1'
#
loop_
_entity.id
_entity.type
_entity.pdbx_description
1 polymer ?
#
loop_
_entity_poly.entity_id
_entity_poly.type
_entity_poly.pdbx_seq_one_letter_code
_entity_poly.pdbx_strand_id
1 'polypeptide(L)'
;VYYVGGFGVMGWVSASEYDRSQPDPLADSMAEIIQHMNADHKDALVLLAKKFARTESQEATITGVDRLGFHVRMKTPDGIRGARIAFLREVNNPAETRKALVEMVQQARSQAE
;
A
#
# COMPACT_ATOMS: atom_id res chain seq x y z
N VAL A 1 -9.99 -12.90 20.65
CA VAL A 1 -9.40 -13.43 19.40
C VAL A 1 -7.90 -13.24 19.46
N TYR A 2 -7.11 -14.29 19.20
CA TYR A 2 -5.66 -14.14 19.05
C TYR A 2 -5.36 -13.87 17.57
N TYR A 3 -4.89 -12.66 17.25
CA TYR A 3 -4.62 -12.23 15.87
C TYR A 3 -3.14 -12.41 15.55
N VAL A 4 -2.85 -12.96 14.36
CA VAL A 4 -1.50 -13.09 13.79
C VAL A 4 -1.52 -12.50 12.39
N GLY A 5 -0.95 -11.31 12.24
CA GLY A 5 -0.90 -10.54 11.00
C GLY A 5 0.37 -10.75 10.18
N GLY A 6 1.07 -11.86 10.41
CA GLY A 6 2.41 -12.13 9.87
C GLY A 6 3.48 -12.15 10.95
N PHE A 7 4.75 -12.20 10.54
CA PHE A 7 5.87 -12.26 11.47
C PHE A 7 6.00 -10.96 12.28
N GLY A 8 6.06 -11.08 13.61
CA GLY A 8 6.24 -9.92 14.50
C GLY A 8 4.98 -9.08 14.77
N VAL A 9 3.84 -9.39 14.12
CA VAL A 9 2.57 -8.68 14.34
C VAL A 9 1.56 -9.65 14.95
N MET A 10 1.45 -9.61 16.28
CA MET A 10 0.53 -10.48 17.01
C MET A 10 -0.06 -9.76 18.22
N GLY A 11 -1.27 -10.14 18.61
CA GLY A 11 -1.93 -9.54 19.76
C GLY A 11 -3.29 -10.15 20.06
N TRP A 12 -3.75 -9.90 21.29
CA TRP A 12 -5.12 -10.22 21.68
C TRP A 12 -6.06 -9.09 21.29
N VAL A 13 -7.15 -9.44 20.63
CA VAL A 13 -8.29 -8.56 20.36
C VAL A 13 -9.47 -9.04 21.21
N SER A 14 -10.13 -8.13 21.94
CA SER A 14 -11.29 -8.52 22.74
C SER A 14 -12.45 -8.98 21.86
N ALA A 15 -13.37 -9.77 22.40
CA ALA A 15 -14.54 -10.22 21.65
C ALA A 15 -15.39 -9.04 21.16
N SER A 16 -15.57 -8.01 21.99
CA SER A 16 -16.35 -6.82 21.64
C SER A 16 -15.68 -5.94 20.58
N GLU A 17 -14.34 -5.84 20.57
CA GLU A 17 -13.63 -5.12 19.50
C GLU A 17 -13.72 -5.87 18.18
N TYR A 18 -13.58 -7.21 18.22
CA TYR A 18 -13.70 -8.03 17.03
C TYR A 18 -15.10 -7.95 16.41
N ASP A 19 -16.15 -8.06 17.23
CA ASP A 19 -17.56 -8.00 16.79
C ASP A 19 -17.94 -6.66 16.16
N ARG A 20 -17.38 -5.54 16.65
CA ARG A 20 -17.62 -4.19 16.11
C ARG A 20 -16.73 -3.82 14.92
N SER A 21 -15.68 -4.61 14.65
CA SER A 21 -14.77 -4.36 13.56
C SER A 21 -15.41 -4.71 12.22
N GLN A 22 -14.97 -4.06 11.15
CA GLN A 22 -15.42 -4.34 9.81
C GLN A 22 -14.25 -4.88 8.96
N PRO A 23 -14.49 -5.86 8.09
CA PRO A 23 -13.51 -6.24 7.08
C PRO A 23 -13.08 -5.02 6.25
N ASP A 24 -11.86 -5.07 5.71
CA ASP A 24 -11.41 -4.02 4.81
C ASP A 24 -12.28 -4.01 3.54
N PRO A 25 -12.79 -2.85 3.09
CA PRO A 25 -13.66 -2.77 1.92
C PRO A 25 -12.94 -3.14 0.61
N LEU A 26 -11.60 -3.20 0.60
CA LEU A 26 -10.83 -3.65 -0.55
C LEU A 26 -10.52 -5.15 -0.52
N ALA A 27 -10.89 -5.89 0.53
CA ALA A 27 -10.47 -7.27 0.75
C ALA A 27 -10.65 -8.17 -0.48
N ASP A 28 -11.82 -8.12 -1.14
CA ASP A 28 -12.13 -8.95 -2.31
C ASP A 28 -11.39 -8.51 -3.58
N SER A 29 -11.07 -7.22 -3.69
CA SER A 29 -10.40 -6.61 -4.85
C SER A 29 -8.87 -6.51 -4.71
N MET A 30 -8.34 -6.83 -3.53
CA MET A 30 -6.95 -6.61 -3.16
C MET A 30 -5.98 -7.26 -4.16
N ALA A 31 -6.23 -8.52 -4.51
CA ALA A 31 -5.36 -9.28 -5.41
C ALA A 31 -5.31 -8.66 -6.82
N GLU A 32 -6.45 -8.23 -7.35
CA GLU A 32 -6.55 -7.62 -8.68
C GLU A 32 -5.82 -6.27 -8.72
N ILE A 33 -5.99 -5.43 -7.69
CA ILE A 33 -5.31 -4.14 -7.57
C ILE A 33 -3.79 -4.36 -7.54
N ILE A 34 -3.31 -5.29 -6.74
CA ILE A 34 -1.88 -5.62 -6.63
C ILE A 34 -1.33 -6.09 -7.98
N GLN A 35 -2.03 -7.01 -8.64
CA GLN A 35 -1.61 -7.56 -9.93
C GLN A 35 -1.53 -6.47 -11.00
N HIS A 36 -2.57 -5.64 -11.13
CA HIS A 36 -2.60 -4.55 -12.11
C HIS A 36 -1.46 -3.54 -11.87
N MET A 37 -1.28 -3.09 -10.63
CA MET A 37 -0.23 -2.13 -10.30
C MET A 37 1.17 -2.67 -10.56
N ASN A 38 1.42 -3.93 -10.21
CA ASN A 38 2.73 -4.56 -10.42
C ASN A 38 3.01 -4.90 -11.89
N ALA A 39 1.98 -5.15 -12.70
CA ALA A 39 2.13 -5.43 -14.12
C ALA A 39 2.35 -4.15 -14.93
N ASP A 40 1.50 -3.14 -14.72
CA ASP A 40 1.35 -2.04 -15.67
C ASP A 40 2.01 -0.73 -15.19
N HIS A 41 2.32 -0.61 -13.90
CA HIS A 41 2.69 0.68 -13.28
C HIS A 41 4.00 0.67 -12.48
N LYS A 42 4.95 -0.20 -12.84
CA LYS A 42 6.24 -0.36 -12.12
C LYS A 42 7.01 0.95 -11.92
N ASP A 43 7.09 1.78 -12.96
CA ASP A 43 7.79 3.07 -12.90
C ASP A 43 7.09 4.05 -11.96
N ALA A 44 5.76 4.02 -11.93
CA ALA A 44 4.98 4.83 -11.00
C ALA A 44 5.21 4.37 -9.55
N LEU A 45 5.33 3.06 -9.30
CA LEU A 45 5.64 2.54 -7.97
C LEU A 45 7.02 2.99 -7.48
N VAL A 46 8.03 3.03 -8.35
CA VAL A 46 9.37 3.57 -8.02
C VAL A 46 9.27 5.05 -7.66
N LEU A 47 8.52 5.83 -8.43
CA LEU A 47 8.31 7.25 -8.14
C LEU A 47 7.59 7.46 -6.79
N LEU A 48 6.56 6.67 -6.50
CA LEU A 48 5.83 6.74 -5.24
C LEU A 48 6.72 6.33 -4.05
N ALA A 49 7.53 5.29 -4.21
CA ALA A 49 8.54 4.87 -3.22
C ALA A 49 9.53 6.01 -2.91
N LYS A 50 10.08 6.64 -3.95
CA LYS A 50 10.98 7.78 -3.78
C LYS A 50 10.30 8.94 -3.05
N LYS A 51 9.08 9.30 -3.46
CA LYS A 51 8.39 10.48 -2.90
C LYS A 51 7.85 10.27 -1.50
N PHE A 52 7.13 9.19 -1.27
CA PHE A 52 6.35 8.97 -0.05
C PHE A 52 7.06 8.08 0.96
N ALA A 53 7.89 7.14 0.51
CA ALA A 53 8.74 6.34 1.41
C ALA A 53 10.17 6.90 1.54
N ARG A 54 10.49 8.01 0.88
CA ARG A 54 11.81 8.69 0.91
C ARG A 54 12.98 7.71 0.64
N THR A 55 12.73 6.73 -0.21
CA THR A 55 13.67 5.63 -0.46
C THR A 55 13.94 5.55 -1.96
N GLU A 56 15.21 5.70 -2.35
CA GLU A 56 15.64 5.46 -3.73
C GLU A 56 15.58 3.96 -4.03
N SER A 57 14.97 3.61 -5.15
CA SER A 57 14.78 2.23 -5.55
C SER A 57 14.85 2.08 -7.07
N GLN A 58 15.38 0.94 -7.52
CA GLN A 58 15.40 0.56 -8.93
C GLN A 58 14.13 -0.19 -9.34
N GLU A 59 13.50 -0.88 -8.37
CA GLU A 59 12.32 -1.71 -8.60
C GLU A 59 11.41 -1.65 -7.36
N ALA A 60 10.12 -1.41 -7.56
CA ALA A 60 9.13 -1.38 -6.49
C ALA A 60 7.94 -2.29 -6.86
N THR A 61 7.46 -3.05 -5.88
CA THR A 61 6.31 -3.96 -6.03
C THR A 61 5.38 -3.84 -4.84
N ILE A 62 4.08 -3.73 -5.06
CA ILE A 62 3.08 -3.76 -3.99
C ILE A 62 2.96 -5.20 -3.48
N THR A 63 2.94 -5.38 -2.16
CA THR A 63 2.74 -6.67 -1.48
C THR A 63 1.42 -6.76 -0.70
N GLY A 64 0.72 -5.65 -0.53
CA GLY A 64 -0.57 -5.59 0.14
C GLY A 64 -1.21 -4.21 -0.03
N VAL A 65 -2.52 -4.14 -0.11
CA VAL A 65 -3.29 -2.89 -0.17
C VAL A 65 -4.50 -3.01 0.74
N ASP A 66 -4.87 -1.92 1.39
CA ASP A 66 -6.07 -1.80 2.22
C ASP A 66 -6.58 -0.35 2.12
N ARG A 67 -7.70 -0.02 2.77
CA ARG A 67 -8.34 1.30 2.65
C ARG A 67 -7.45 2.48 3.03
N LEU A 68 -6.37 2.28 3.78
CA LEU A 68 -5.49 3.34 4.25
C LEU A 68 -4.24 3.52 3.40
N GLY A 69 -3.95 2.60 2.47
CA GLY A 69 -2.72 2.65 1.68
C GLY A 69 -2.23 1.28 1.23
N PHE A 70 -0.93 1.18 0.99
CA PHE A 70 -0.33 -0.04 0.48
C PHE A 70 1.08 -0.29 1.03
N HIS A 71 1.46 -1.56 1.09
CA HIS A 71 2.80 -2.00 1.38
C HIS A 71 3.59 -2.16 0.08
N VAL A 72 4.81 -1.62 0.05
CA VAL A 72 5.72 -1.72 -1.09
C VAL A 72 7.01 -2.41 -0.67
N ARG A 73 7.44 -3.37 -1.47
CA ARG A 73 8.78 -3.97 -1.43
C ARG A 73 9.62 -3.33 -2.51
N MET A 74 10.76 -2.79 -2.10
CA MET A 74 11.68 -1.98 -2.91
C MET A 74 13.04 -2.65 -2.96
N LYS A 75 13.66 -2.66 -4.14
CA LYS A 75 15.07 -3.03 -4.31
C LYS A 75 15.90 -1.75 -4.29
N THR A 76 16.67 -1.54 -3.24
CA THR A 76 17.57 -0.39 -3.06
C THR A 76 19.03 -0.83 -3.26
N PRO A 77 19.98 0.11 -3.40
CA PRO A 77 21.40 -0.24 -3.48
C PRO A 77 21.92 -1.06 -2.29
N ASP A 78 21.36 -0.84 -1.10
CA ASP A 78 21.73 -1.54 0.14
C ASP A 78 20.97 -2.88 0.35
N GLY A 79 20.11 -3.27 -0.59
CA GLY A 79 19.31 -4.49 -0.51
C GLY A 79 17.80 -4.27 -0.58
N ILE A 80 17.04 -5.29 -0.17
CA ILE A 80 15.57 -5.24 -0.20
C ILE A 80 15.05 -4.51 1.04
N ARG A 81 14.18 -3.52 0.83
CA ARG A 81 13.47 -2.81 1.91
C ARG A 81 11.95 -2.88 1.71
N GLY A 82 11.22 -2.89 2.81
CA GLY A 82 9.76 -2.74 2.82
C GLY A 82 9.37 -1.39 3.40
N ALA A 83 8.31 -0.78 2.85
CA ALA A 83 7.71 0.42 3.42
C ALA A 83 6.19 0.37 3.31
N ARG A 84 5.53 1.10 4.20
CA ARG A 84 4.10 1.39 4.13
C ARG A 84 3.91 2.79 3.58
N ILE A 85 3.13 2.92 2.52
CA ILE A 85 2.76 4.21 1.93
C ILE A 85 1.27 4.42 2.19
N ALA A 86 0.93 5.50 2.90
CA ALA A 86 -0.45 5.88 3.14
C ALA A 86 -1.05 6.56 1.91
N PHE A 87 -2.33 6.31 1.63
CA PHE A 87 -3.09 7.16 0.73
C PHE A 87 -3.26 8.56 1.33
N LEU A 88 -3.52 9.56 0.48
CA LEU A 88 -3.81 10.93 0.93
C LEU A 88 -5.12 11.02 1.72
N ARG A 89 -5.99 10.02 1.56
CA ARG A 89 -7.28 9.87 2.21
C ARG A 89 -7.67 8.39 2.20
N GLU A 90 -8.52 8.00 3.14
CA GLU A 90 -9.12 6.67 3.17
C GLU A 90 -9.96 6.42 1.90
N VAL A 91 -9.88 5.19 1.37
CA VAL A 91 -10.58 4.78 0.15
C VAL A 91 -11.49 3.59 0.43
N ASN A 92 -12.67 3.57 -0.18
CA ASN A 92 -13.72 2.60 0.16
C ASN A 92 -14.01 1.59 -0.96
N ASN A 93 -13.37 1.73 -2.13
CA ASN A 93 -13.60 0.87 -3.28
C ASN A 93 -12.45 1.00 -4.30
N PRO A 94 -12.34 0.07 -5.26
CA PRO A 94 -11.27 0.09 -6.27
C PRO A 94 -11.21 1.37 -7.10
N ALA A 95 -12.36 2.02 -7.37
CA ALA A 95 -12.40 3.25 -8.15
C ALA A 95 -11.77 4.43 -7.38
N GLU A 96 -12.01 4.52 -6.08
CA GLU A 96 -11.36 5.47 -5.18
C GLU A 96 -9.86 5.17 -5.04
N THR A 97 -9.48 3.90 -4.91
CA THR A 97 -8.06 3.49 -4.89
C THR A 97 -7.32 3.97 -6.14
N ARG A 98 -7.91 3.77 -7.32
CA ARG A 98 -7.33 4.26 -8.58
C ARG A 98 -7.17 5.78 -8.58
N LYS A 99 -8.21 6.52 -8.17
CA LYS A 99 -8.16 7.99 -8.10
C LYS A 99 -7.05 8.47 -7.15
N ALA A 100 -6.95 7.86 -5.97
CA ALA A 100 -5.92 8.19 -4.98
C ALA A 100 -4.49 7.94 -5.53
N LEU A 101 -4.27 6.79 -6.18
CA LEU A 101 -2.96 6.48 -6.78
C LEU A 101 -2.57 7.47 -7.88
N VAL A 102 -3.52 7.82 -8.76
CA VAL A 102 -3.28 8.81 -9.83
C VAL A 102 -2.91 10.17 -9.25
N GLU A 103 -3.66 10.64 -8.25
CA GLU A 103 -3.39 11.91 -7.56
C GLU A 103 -2.01 11.92 -6.89
N MET A 104 -1.65 10.82 -6.22
CA MET A 104 -0.32 10.68 -5.60
C MET A 104 0.80 10.70 -6.63
N VAL A 105 0.63 10.05 -7.78
CA VAL A 105 1.61 10.09 -8.88
C VAL A 105 1.74 11.51 -9.44
N GLN A 106 0.63 12.22 -9.62
CA GLN A 106 0.64 13.62 -10.06
C GLN A 106 1.40 14.50 -9.07
N GLN A 107 1.13 14.37 -7.76
CA GLN A 107 1.84 15.10 -6.71
C GLN A 107 3.35 14.77 -6.67
N ALA A 108 3.71 13.51 -6.93
CA ALA A 108 5.11 13.10 -6.97
C ALA A 108 5.87 13.70 -8.16
N ARG A 109 5.20 13.88 -9.31
CA ARG A 109 5.78 14.51 -10.51
C ARG A 109 5.90 16.02 -10.35
N SER A 110 4.87 16.69 -9.81
CA SER A 110 4.84 18.16 -9.71
C SER A 110 5.85 18.75 -8.71
N GLN A 111 6.48 17.93 -7.88
CA GLN A 111 7.49 18.35 -6.90
C GLN A 111 8.88 17.77 -7.23
N ALA A 112 9.03 17.16 -8.40
CA ALA A 112 10.32 16.75 -8.96
C ALA A 112 10.91 17.83 -9.90
N GLU A 113 10.10 18.83 -10.27
CA GLU A 113 10.50 20.13 -10.80
C GLU A 113 10.70 21.13 -9.65
#